data_AF-A0A248JR50-F1
#
_entry.id   AF-A0A248JR50-F1
#
_cell.length_a   1.000
_cell.length_b   1.000
_cell.length_c   1.000
_cell.angle_alpha   90.00
_cell.angle_beta   90.00
_cell.angle_gamma   90.00
#
_symmetry.space_group_name_H-M   'P 1'
#
loop_
_entity.id
_entity.type
_entity.pdbx_description
1 polymer ?
#
loop_
_entity_poly.entity_id
_entity_poly.type
_entity_poly.pdbx_seq_one_letter_code
_entity_poly.pdbx_strand_id
1 'polypeptide(L)' 'MGDVVNLNRFRKQKAKEEREAKAAENRVVHGRTKAERTAEQKRQDSQMVDLDGKKLDPADQDD' A
#
# COMPACT_ATOMS: atom_id res chain seq x y z
N MET A 1 32.56 -1.66 -26.69
CA MET A 1 31.28 -1.97 -27.34
C MET A 1 30.20 -1.76 -26.29
N GLY A 2 29.30 -0.79 -26.49
CA GLY A 2 28.23 -0.49 -25.55
C GLY A 2 26.93 -1.15 -26.01
N ASP A 3 26.32 -1.95 -25.14
CA ASP A 3 25.03 -2.57 -25.43
C ASP A 3 23.93 -1.51 -25.50
N VAL A 4 23.27 -1.42 -26.65
CA VAL A 4 22.12 -0.52 -26.84
C VAL A 4 20.90 -1.16 -26.21
N VAL A 5 20.59 -0.75 -24.98
CA VAL A 5 19.37 -1.18 -24.28
C VAL A 5 18.16 -0.39 -24.73
N ASN A 6 17.12 -1.10 -25.17
CA ASN A 6 15.86 -0.48 -25.59
C ASN A 6 15.00 -0.11 -24.38
N LEU A 7 15.10 1.16 -23.95
CA LEU A 7 14.35 1.70 -22.82
C LEU A 7 12.83 1.63 -22.99
N ASN A 8 12.32 1.66 -24.23
CA ASN A 8 10.88 1.55 -24.48
C ASN A 8 10.34 0.16 -24.14
N ARG A 9 11.11 -0.90 -24.42
CA ARG A 9 10.74 -2.27 -23.99
C ARG A 9 10.70 -2.37 -22.47
N PHE A 10 11.71 -1.83 -21.79
CA PHE A 10 11.79 -1.85 -20.33
C PHE A 10 10.62 -1.10 -19.67
N ARG A 11 10.30 0.11 -20.15
CA ARG A 11 9.15 0.88 -19.66
C ARG A 11 7.82 0.14 -19.86
N LYS A 12 7.63 -0.48 -21.03
CA LYS A 12 6.42 -1.28 -21.31
C LYS A 12 6.32 -2.50 -20.40
N GLN A 13 7.44 -3.16 -20.12
CA GLN A 13 7.50 -4.29 -19.20
C GLN A 13 7.13 -3.84 -17.78
N LYS A 14 7.73 -2.75 -17.28
CA LYS A 14 7.39 -2.17 -15.97
C LYS A 14 5.91 -1.80 -15.86
N ALA A 15 5.36 -1.14 -16.88
CA ALA A 15 3.94 -0.78 -16.91
C ALA A 15 3.01 -2.01 -16.98
N LYS A 16 3.49 -3.17 -17.46
CA LYS A 16 2.74 -4.43 -17.44
C LYS A 16 2.80 -5.07 -16.06
N GLU A 17 3.99 -5.15 -15.45
CA GLU A 17 4.21 -5.63 -14.08
C GLU A 17 3.34 -4.87 -13.07
N GLU A 18 3.31 -3.53 -13.15
CA GLU A 18 2.49 -2.70 -12.27
C GLU A 18 0.98 -2.98 -12.43
N ARG A 19 0.52 -3.20 -13.66
CA ARG A 19 -0.88 -3.53 -13.94
C ARG A 19 -1.24 -4.92 -13.40
N GLU A 20 -0.34 -5.88 -13.50
CA GLU A 20 -0.54 -7.23 -12.95
C GLU A 20 -0.57 -7.20 -11.42
N ALA A 21 0.31 -6.43 -10.78
CA ALA A 21 0.32 -6.23 -9.33
C ALA A 21 -0.98 -5.60 -8.83
N LYS A 22 -1.43 -4.51 -9.47
CA LYS A 22 -2.73 -3.87 -9.18
C LYS A 22 -3.90 -4.82 -9.40
N ALA A 23 -3.85 -5.64 -10.45
CA ALA A 23 -4.90 -6.62 -10.70
C ALA A 23 -4.92 -7.72 -9.64
N ALA A 24 -3.76 -8.17 -9.15
CA ALA A 24 -3.67 -9.14 -8.07
C ALA A 24 -4.23 -8.57 -6.76
N GLU A 25 -3.86 -7.33 -6.40
CA GLU A 25 -4.41 -6.61 -5.26
C GLU A 25 -5.93 -6.45 -5.38
N ASN A 26 -6.41 -6.00 -6.55
CA ASN A 26 -7.84 -5.88 -6.81
C ASN A 26 -8.56 -7.22 -6.74
N ARG A 27 -7.98 -8.35 -7.18
CA ARG A 27 -8.61 -9.68 -7.01
C ARG A 27 -8.77 -10.04 -5.54
N VAL A 28 -7.75 -9.78 -4.73
CA VAL A 28 -7.82 -10.02 -3.27
C VAL A 28 -8.90 -9.14 -2.63
N VAL A 29 -9.06 -7.90 -3.10
CA VAL A 29 -10.06 -6.96 -2.59
C VAL A 29 -11.47 -7.26 -3.12
N HIS A 30 -11.61 -7.72 -4.37
CA HIS A 30 -12.90 -8.01 -5.02
C HIS A 30 -13.53 -9.32 -4.55
N GLY A 31 -12.79 -10.20 -3.87
CA GLY A 31 -13.33 -11.35 -3.16
C GLY A 31 -13.87 -11.03 -1.76
N ARG A 32 -13.56 -9.84 -1.22
CA ARG A 32 -13.99 -9.46 0.14
C ARG A 32 -15.44 -9.02 0.14
N THR A 33 -16.21 -9.56 1.07
CA THR A 33 -17.60 -9.12 1.28
C THR A 33 -17.63 -7.71 1.89
N LYS A 34 -18.78 -7.03 1.74
CA LYS A 34 -18.98 -5.70 2.36
C LYS A 34 -18.73 -5.72 3.87
N ALA A 35 -19.11 -6.81 4.54
CA ALA A 35 -18.91 -7.02 5.97
C ALA A 35 -17.43 -7.07 6.36
N GLU A 36 -16.60 -7.79 5.58
CA GLU A 36 -15.16 -7.88 5.83
C GLU A 36 -14.45 -6.55 5.61
N ARG A 37 -14.85 -5.80 4.57
CA ARG A 37 -14.32 -4.44 4.33
C ARG A 37 -14.64 -3.51 5.50
N THR A 38 -15.87 -3.53 6.00
CA THR A 38 -16.27 -2.69 7.14
C THR A 38 -15.59 -3.11 8.44
N ALA A 39 -15.40 -4.41 8.67
CA ALA A 39 -14.68 -4.90 9.86
C ALA A 39 -13.21 -4.48 9.85
N GLU A 40 -12.55 -4.56 8.70
CA GLU A 40 -11.17 -4.10 8.52
C GLU A 40 -11.05 -2.59 8.71
N GLN A 41 -11.97 -1.81 8.13
CA GLN A 41 -11.98 -0.35 8.30
C GLN A 41 -12.13 0.05 9.77
N LYS A 42 -13.07 -0.57 10.50
CA LYS A 42 -13.22 -0.35 11.94
C LYS A 42 -11.97 -0.71 12.74
N ARG A 43 -11.28 -1.79 12.38
CA ARG A 43 -10.01 -2.17 13.02
C ARG A 43 -8.93 -1.13 12.78
N GLN A 44 -8.81 -0.63 11.54
CA GLN A 44 -7.86 0.42 11.20
C GLN A 44 -8.17 1.72 11.93
N ASP A 45 -9.44 2.11 12.01
CA ASP A 45 -9.88 3.31 12.74
C ASP A 45 -9.55 3.20 14.22
N SER A 46 -9.83 2.05 14.87
CA SER A 46 -9.47 1.82 16.27
C SER A 46 -7.96 1.85 16.49
N GLN A 47 -7.17 1.23 15.61
CA GLN A 47 -5.71 1.28 15.68
C GLN A 47 -5.18 2.70 15.51
N MET A 48 -5.76 3.49 14.61
CA MET A 48 -5.37 4.87 14.41
C MET A 48 -5.64 5.71 15.65
N VAL A 49 -6.81 5.56 16.28
CA VAL A 49 -7.15 6.21 17.55
C VAL A 49 -6.21 5.77 18.67
N ASP A 50 -5.93 4.47 18.78
CA ASP A 50 -5.02 3.93 19.79
C ASP A 50 -3.59 4.45 19.62
N LEU A 51 -3.13 4.64 18.38
CA LEU A 51 -1.81 5.20 18.08
C LEU A 51 -1.78 6.71 18.31
N ASP A 52 -2.86 7.42 17.98
CA ASP A 52 -2.95 8.87 18.20
C ASP A 52 -2.92 9.21 19.69
N GLY A 53 -3.62 8.43 20.53
CA GLY A 53 -3.54 8.54 21.98
C GLY A 53 -2.18 8.14 22.59
N LYS A 54 -1.29 7.51 21.81
CA LYS A 54 0.07 7.13 22.21
C LYS A 54 1.16 7.98 21.57
N LYS A 55 0.80 9.03 20.82
CA LYS A 55 1.79 9.99 20.33
C LYS A 55 2.36 10.74 21.52
N LEU A 56 3.67 10.55 21.73
CA LEU A 56 4.48 11.45 22.52
C LEU A 56 4.75 12.66 21.65
N ASP A 57 4.45 13.86 22.17
CA ASP A 57 4.86 15.08 21.49
C ASP A 57 6.40 15.11 21.46
N PRO A 58 7.02 15.53 20.35
CA PRO A 58 8.48 15.55 20.23
C PRO A 58 9.16 16.49 21.24
N ALA A 59 8.39 17.27 22.00
CA ALA A 59 8.88 18.13 23.08
C ALA A 59 9.17 17.37 24.40
N ASP A 60 8.71 16.12 24.54
CA ASP A 60 8.88 15.30 25.76
C ASP A 60 10.09 14.35 25.69
N GLN A 61 10.93 14.43 24.64
CA GLN A 61 12.10 13.54 24.44
C GLN A 61 13.44 14.09 24.96
N ASP A 62 13.45 15.27 25.57
CA ASP A 62 14.66 15.88 26.15
C ASP A 62 14.44 16.20 27.66
N ASP A 63 14.47 15.17 28.52
CA ASP A 63 14.74 15.28 29.97
C ASP A 63 15.50 14.04 30.48
#